data_AF-A0A0G4GX17-F1
#
_entry.id   AF-A0A0G4GX17-F1
#
_cell.length_a   1.000
_cell.length_b   1.000
_cell.length_c   1.000
_cell.angle_alpha   90.00
_cell.angle_beta   90.00
_cell.angle_gamma   90.00
#
_symmetry.space_group_name_H-M   'P 1'
#
loop_
_entity.id
_entity.type
_entity.pdbx_description
1 polymer ?
#
loop_
_entity_poly.entity_id
_entity_poly.type
_entity_poly.pdbx_seq_one_letter_code
_entity_poly.pdbx_strand_id
1 'polypeptide(L)'
;MPREVGRVKFSSGIGRQEMVGVLEALGAGREVHRVQVGGSLGGDQVSVTQSGAFDGWGSSSLPANVPAIGTLQMYLSVPDGLEPFDAAERIRRGLTSLLNAGVRGLGCVTLDLPGWSGANRSGELLDAIRQLLPNGMRVGDFTIISFTYDAMTRQGMRVRADLKGHTIRV
;
A
#
# COMPACT_ATOMS: atom_id res chain seq x y z
N MET A 1 3.94 13.29 -25.94
CA MET A 1 3.74 13.18 -24.48
C MET A 1 3.65 11.69 -24.12
N PRO A 2 4.55 11.11 -23.30
CA PRO A 2 4.66 9.65 -23.09
C PRO A 2 3.43 9.08 -22.37
N ARG A 3 2.83 8.02 -22.92
CA ARG A 3 1.57 7.41 -22.45
C ARG A 3 1.68 6.80 -21.05
N GLU A 4 2.88 6.38 -20.67
CA GLU A 4 3.18 5.76 -19.39
C GLU A 4 4.00 6.71 -18.51
N VAL A 5 3.61 6.78 -17.23
CA VAL A 5 4.33 7.47 -16.17
C VAL A 5 4.92 6.42 -15.25
N GLY A 6 6.25 6.36 -15.15
CA GLY A 6 6.93 5.30 -14.39
C GLY A 6 6.62 5.34 -12.89
N ARG A 7 6.67 6.52 -12.26
CA ARG A 7 6.40 6.65 -10.83
C ARG A 7 5.87 8.02 -10.46
N VAL A 8 4.84 8.05 -9.60
CA VAL A 8 4.37 9.23 -8.87
C VAL A 8 4.65 9.00 -7.38
N LYS A 9 5.23 9.99 -6.69
CA LYS A 9 5.56 9.89 -5.27
C LYS A 9 4.80 10.96 -4.49
N PHE A 10 4.23 10.54 -3.37
CA PHE A 10 3.57 11.38 -2.40
C PHE A 10 4.22 11.22 -1.03
N SER A 11 4.35 12.31 -0.28
CA SER A 11 4.75 12.27 1.13
C SER A 11 3.63 11.68 2.00
N SER A 12 3.92 11.34 3.25
CA SER A 12 2.92 10.81 4.19
C SER A 12 1.85 11.84 4.58
N GLY A 13 2.19 13.13 4.56
CA GLY A 13 1.30 14.24 4.90
C GLY A 13 0.45 14.76 3.75
N ILE A 14 0.46 14.11 2.58
CA ILE A 14 -0.30 14.62 1.44
C ILE A 14 -1.81 14.61 1.73
N GLY A 15 -2.47 15.72 1.43
CA GLY A 15 -3.92 15.80 1.49
C GLY A 15 -4.57 15.07 0.29
N ARG A 16 -5.76 14.50 0.50
CA ARG A 16 -6.52 13.83 -0.58
C ARG A 16 -6.72 14.72 -1.81
N GLN A 17 -7.08 15.99 -1.61
CA GLN A 17 -7.34 16.91 -2.72
C GLN A 17 -6.07 17.20 -3.53
N GLU A 18 -4.92 17.33 -2.86
CA GLU A 18 -3.63 17.53 -3.52
C GLU A 18 -3.22 16.28 -4.32
N MET A 19 -3.37 15.09 -3.73
CA MET A 19 -3.15 13.82 -4.42
C MET A 19 -4.02 13.70 -5.68
N VAL A 20 -5.31 14.00 -5.56
CA VAL A 20 -6.25 13.99 -6.70
C VAL A 20 -5.81 14.98 -7.76
N GLY A 21 -5.53 16.23 -7.40
CA GLY A 21 -5.11 17.26 -8.35
C GLY A 21 -3.84 16.89 -9.12
N VAL A 22 -2.86 16.27 -8.46
CA VAL A 22 -1.65 15.76 -9.14
C VAL A 22 -1.99 14.66 -10.14
N LEU A 23 -2.83 13.70 -9.74
CA LEU A 23 -3.23 12.61 -10.63
C LEU A 23 -4.09 13.11 -11.80
N GLU A 24 -5.01 14.05 -11.57
CA GLU A 24 -5.82 14.68 -12.62
C GLU A 24 -4.97 15.44 -13.62
N ALA A 25 -3.92 16.15 -13.15
CA ALA A 25 -3.00 16.87 -14.02
C ALA A 25 -2.21 15.94 -14.97
N LEU A 26 -2.05 14.66 -14.61
CA LEU A 26 -1.49 13.65 -15.52
C LEU A 26 -2.47 13.27 -16.64
N GLY A 27 -3.77 13.24 -16.32
CA GLY A 27 -4.87 12.98 -17.24
C GLY A 27 -5.19 11.51 -17.48
N ALA A 28 -6.45 11.21 -17.80
CA ALA A 28 -6.98 9.85 -17.93
C ALA A 28 -6.42 9.04 -19.12
N GLY A 29 -5.79 9.72 -20.09
CA GLY A 29 -5.10 9.06 -21.19
C GLY A 29 -3.76 8.43 -20.79
N ARG A 30 -3.36 8.55 -19.52
CA ARG A 30 -2.11 8.02 -18.99
C ARG A 30 -2.32 6.78 -18.14
N GLU A 31 -1.25 6.00 -18.06
CA GLU A 31 -1.11 4.90 -17.12
C GLU A 31 0.08 5.19 -16.20
N VAL A 32 -0.15 5.18 -14.89
CA VAL A 32 0.88 5.30 -13.88
C VAL A 32 1.26 3.90 -13.45
N HIS A 33 2.49 3.49 -13.75
CA HIS A 33 2.98 2.17 -13.38
C HIS A 33 3.02 1.99 -11.85
N ARG A 34 3.49 3.02 -11.13
CA ARG A 34 3.58 2.99 -9.66
C ARG A 34 3.22 4.32 -9.03
N VAL A 35 2.26 4.29 -8.11
CA VAL A 35 2.06 5.35 -7.12
C VAL A 35 2.70 4.91 -5.81
N GLN A 36 3.55 5.77 -5.24
CA GLN A 36 4.23 5.54 -3.97
C GLN A 36 3.77 6.58 -2.96
N VAL A 37 3.34 6.14 -1.77
CA VAL A 37 2.93 7.01 -0.67
C VAL A 37 3.83 6.77 0.54
N GLY A 38 4.35 7.86 1.11
CA GLY A 38 5.30 7.82 2.21
C GLY A 38 6.75 7.55 1.77
N GLY A 39 7.65 7.74 2.72
CA GLY A 39 9.08 7.49 2.60
C GLY A 39 9.47 6.10 3.08
N SER A 40 10.57 5.57 2.54
CA SER A 40 11.22 4.36 3.03
C SER A 40 11.86 4.58 4.42
N LEU A 41 12.65 3.62 4.92
CA LEU A 41 13.43 3.77 6.17
C LEU A 41 14.11 5.14 6.30
N GLY A 42 13.90 5.80 7.45
CA GLY A 42 14.43 7.14 7.75
C GLY A 42 13.68 8.30 7.08
N GLY A 43 12.68 8.00 6.23
CA GLY A 43 11.76 8.98 5.65
C GLY A 43 10.42 9.01 6.36
N ASP A 44 9.57 9.93 5.92
CA ASP A 44 8.26 10.20 6.50
C ASP A 44 7.23 9.14 6.08
N GLN A 45 6.99 8.16 6.96
CA GLN A 45 6.08 7.02 6.74
C GLN A 45 4.65 7.40 7.11
N VAL A 46 3.66 6.76 6.49
CA VAL A 46 2.25 6.94 6.85
C VAL A 46 1.93 6.08 8.08
N SER A 47 1.48 6.69 9.18
CA SER A 47 1.06 5.88 10.34
C SER A 47 -0.16 5.03 9.98
N VAL A 48 -0.19 3.75 10.38
CA VAL A 48 -1.38 2.89 10.25
C VAL A 48 -2.59 3.42 11.01
N THR A 49 -2.38 4.37 11.92
CA THR A 49 -3.44 5.06 12.66
C THR A 49 -3.88 6.37 12.01
N GLN A 50 -3.17 6.85 11.00
CA GLN A 50 -3.50 8.05 10.27
C GLN A 50 -4.76 7.81 9.43
N SER A 51 -5.78 8.64 9.64
CA SER A 51 -6.99 8.63 8.83
C SER A 51 -6.66 8.93 7.37
N GLY A 52 -7.25 8.20 6.43
CA GLY A 52 -7.05 8.41 5.00
C GLY A 52 -5.89 7.64 4.37
N ALA A 53 -5.09 6.89 5.13
CA ALA A 53 -3.97 6.10 4.58
C ALA A 53 -4.41 5.13 3.47
N PHE A 54 -5.57 4.51 3.64
CA PHE A 54 -6.16 3.53 2.71
C PHE A 54 -7.38 4.07 1.96
N ASP A 55 -7.86 5.27 2.28
CA ASP A 55 -9.12 5.81 1.76
C ASP A 55 -8.90 6.68 0.53
N GLY A 56 -9.96 6.91 -0.24
CA GLY A 56 -9.95 7.88 -1.34
C GLY A 56 -9.34 7.39 -2.66
N TRP A 57 -8.83 6.16 -2.71
CA TRP A 57 -8.25 5.55 -3.91
C TRP A 57 -9.29 4.97 -4.87
N GLY A 58 -10.50 4.69 -4.40
CA GLY A 58 -11.53 4.01 -5.18
C GLY A 58 -12.06 4.81 -6.36
N SER A 59 -12.63 4.13 -7.36
CA SER A 59 -13.23 4.79 -8.54
C SER A 59 -14.43 5.68 -8.21
N SER A 60 -15.13 5.45 -7.09
CA SER A 60 -16.17 6.36 -6.59
C SER A 60 -15.61 7.62 -5.93
N SER A 61 -14.33 7.61 -5.59
CA SER A 61 -13.62 8.66 -4.86
C SER A 61 -12.65 9.47 -5.73
N LEU A 62 -12.17 8.88 -6.83
CA LEU A 62 -11.29 9.50 -7.81
C LEU A 62 -12.11 9.92 -9.04
N PRO A 63 -11.91 11.14 -9.57
CA PRO A 63 -12.64 11.57 -10.76
C PRO A 63 -12.19 10.80 -12.02
N ALA A 64 -13.05 10.73 -13.04
CA ALA A 64 -12.84 9.89 -14.22
C ALA A 64 -11.59 10.27 -15.04
N ASN A 65 -11.16 11.53 -14.95
CA ASN A 65 -9.96 12.09 -15.58
C ASN A 65 -8.63 11.68 -14.90
N VAL A 66 -8.64 10.92 -13.81
CA VAL A 66 -7.43 10.34 -13.19
C VAL A 66 -6.87 9.20 -14.06
N PRO A 67 -5.54 9.01 -14.17
CA PRO A 67 -4.93 7.90 -14.88
C PRO A 67 -5.24 6.53 -14.26
N ALA A 68 -5.03 5.47 -15.05
CA ALA A 68 -4.97 4.11 -14.51
C ALA A 68 -3.72 3.96 -13.62
N ILE A 69 -3.81 3.21 -12.53
CA ILE A 69 -2.71 2.97 -11.59
C ILE A 69 -2.43 1.49 -11.52
N GLY A 70 -1.26 1.05 -12.02
CA GLY A 70 -0.88 -0.36 -12.05
C GLY A 70 -0.52 -0.91 -10.66
N THR A 71 0.33 -0.19 -9.92
CA THR A 71 0.80 -0.58 -8.59
C THR A 71 0.64 0.56 -7.60
N LEU A 72 0.10 0.26 -6.42
CA LEU A 72 0.07 1.16 -5.27
C LEU A 72 1.03 0.65 -4.19
N GLN A 73 2.05 1.43 -3.86
CA GLN A 73 3.04 1.12 -2.83
C GLN A 73 2.92 2.12 -1.68
N MET A 74 2.78 1.62 -0.46
CA MET A 74 2.69 2.44 0.74
C MET A 74 3.78 2.04 1.74
N TYR A 75 4.46 3.03 2.30
CA TYR A 75 5.35 2.82 3.44
C TYR A 75 4.63 3.24 4.72
N LEU A 76 4.41 2.26 5.60
CA LEU A 76 3.61 2.40 6.79
C LEU A 76 4.47 2.28 8.05
N SER A 77 4.20 3.15 9.03
CA SER A 77 4.72 3.01 10.38
C SER A 77 3.63 2.52 11.33
N VAL A 78 4.03 1.70 12.29
CA VAL A 78 3.18 1.31 13.41
C VAL A 78 3.66 2.09 14.64
N PRO A 79 2.79 2.82 15.35
CA PRO A 79 3.20 3.53 16.57
C PRO A 79 3.67 2.56 17.66
N ASP A 80 4.70 2.95 18.44
CA ASP A 80 5.29 2.10 19.50
C ASP A 80 4.31 1.64 20.59
N GLY A 81 3.21 2.37 20.78
CA GLY A 81 2.17 2.04 21.76
C GLY A 81 0.99 1.24 21.20
N LEU A 82 1.01 0.88 19.91
CA LEU A 82 -0.07 0.10 19.30
C LEU A 82 0.23 -1.39 19.39
N GLU A 83 -0.71 -2.15 19.96
CA GLU A 83 -0.56 -3.60 20.07
C GLU A 83 -0.47 -4.26 18.68
N PRO A 84 0.37 -5.31 18.51
CA PRO A 84 0.59 -5.95 17.21
C PRO A 84 -0.69 -6.43 16.53
N PHE A 85 -1.64 -6.99 17.30
CA PHE A 85 -2.90 -7.48 16.75
C PHE A 85 -3.81 -6.33 16.27
N ASP A 86 -3.88 -5.23 17.02
CA ASP A 86 -4.65 -4.05 16.63
C ASP A 86 -4.07 -3.39 15.36
N ALA A 87 -2.73 -3.34 15.27
CA ALA A 87 -2.04 -2.89 14.06
C ALA A 87 -2.36 -3.79 12.85
N ALA A 88 -2.28 -5.12 13.04
CA ALA A 88 -2.64 -6.09 12.00
C ALA A 88 -4.11 -5.97 11.58
N GLU A 89 -5.03 -5.73 12.51
CA GLU A 89 -6.44 -5.54 12.20
C GLU A 89 -6.68 -4.27 11.38
N ARG A 90 -6.03 -3.16 11.73
CA ARG A 90 -6.08 -1.91 10.96
C ARG A 90 -5.55 -2.11 9.54
N ILE A 91 -4.41 -2.79 9.39
CA ILE A 91 -3.85 -3.14 8.08
C ILE A 91 -4.83 -4.02 7.29
N ARG A 92 -5.43 -5.04 7.91
CA ARG A 92 -6.42 -5.92 7.26
C ARG A 92 -7.63 -5.14 6.77
N ARG A 93 -8.23 -4.30 7.62
CA ARG A 93 -9.40 -3.49 7.29
C ARG A 93 -9.09 -2.49 6.18
N GLY A 94 -7.98 -1.77 6.31
CA GLY A 94 -7.51 -0.79 5.33
C GLY A 94 -7.21 -1.41 3.97
N LEU A 95 -6.42 -2.48 3.95
CA LEU A 95 -6.09 -3.21 2.71
C LEU A 95 -7.35 -3.76 2.04
N THR A 96 -8.26 -4.36 2.81
CA THR A 96 -9.51 -4.91 2.26
C THR A 96 -10.39 -3.82 1.67
N SER A 97 -10.50 -2.67 2.35
CA SER A 97 -11.21 -1.49 1.83
C SER A 97 -10.62 -1.03 0.51
N LEU A 98 -9.29 -0.85 0.47
CA LEU A 98 -8.54 -0.40 -0.71
C LEU A 98 -8.72 -1.35 -1.91
N LEU A 99 -8.60 -2.66 -1.71
CA LEU A 99 -8.74 -3.65 -2.77
C LEU A 99 -10.17 -3.69 -3.34
N ASN A 100 -11.17 -3.45 -2.50
CA ASN A 100 -12.58 -3.38 -2.90
C ASN A 100 -12.99 -2.00 -3.45
N ALA A 101 -12.12 -0.98 -3.34
CA ALA A 101 -12.43 0.38 -3.77
C ALA A 101 -12.52 0.51 -5.31
N GLY A 102 -12.06 -0.49 -6.06
CA GLY A 102 -12.14 -0.53 -7.52
C GLY A 102 -11.21 0.48 -8.18
N VAL A 103 -9.95 0.56 -7.74
CA VAL A 103 -8.94 1.45 -8.35
C VAL A 103 -8.68 1.02 -9.80
N ARG A 104 -8.85 1.94 -10.75
CA ARG A 104 -8.73 1.63 -12.18
C ARG A 104 -7.32 1.18 -12.54
N GLY A 105 -7.19 -0.01 -13.15
CA GLY A 105 -5.91 -0.57 -13.59
C GLY A 105 -5.06 -1.21 -12.50
N LEU A 106 -5.55 -1.27 -11.25
CA LEU A 106 -4.79 -1.79 -10.12
C LEU A 106 -4.56 -3.30 -10.24
N GLY A 107 -3.30 -3.67 -10.44
CA GLY A 107 -2.84 -5.05 -10.47
C GLY A 107 -2.10 -5.47 -9.19
N CYS A 108 -1.55 -4.52 -8.43
CA CYS A 108 -0.75 -4.82 -7.25
C CYS A 108 -0.86 -3.75 -6.15
N VAL A 109 -1.02 -4.17 -4.90
CA VAL A 109 -0.83 -3.33 -3.71
C VAL A 109 0.34 -3.87 -2.89
N THR A 110 1.23 -2.98 -2.45
CA THR A 110 2.35 -3.31 -1.56
C THR A 110 2.33 -2.40 -0.35
N LEU A 111 2.27 -2.98 0.84
CA LEU A 111 2.43 -2.30 2.11
C LEU A 111 3.78 -2.70 2.69
N ASP A 112 4.68 -1.74 2.79
CA ASP A 112 6.00 -1.89 3.39
C ASP A 112 5.98 -1.34 4.81
N LEU A 113 6.43 -2.13 5.78
CA LEU A 113 6.58 -1.72 7.17
C LEU A 113 8.07 -1.72 7.55
N PRO A 114 8.80 -0.65 7.17
CA PRO A 114 10.24 -0.59 7.36
C PRO A 114 10.61 -0.20 8.81
N GLY A 115 11.56 -0.92 9.42
CA GLY A 115 12.09 -0.55 10.75
C GLY A 115 11.25 -1.03 11.94
N TRP A 116 10.17 -1.78 11.74
CA TRP A 116 9.44 -2.48 12.82
C TRP A 116 10.22 -3.69 13.38
N SER A 117 11.54 -3.69 13.23
CA SER A 117 12.43 -4.81 13.51
C SER A 117 13.05 -4.78 14.91
N GLY A 118 12.26 -4.36 15.91
CA GLY A 118 12.60 -4.70 17.29
C GLY A 118 12.60 -6.23 17.42
N ALA A 119 13.65 -6.79 18.03
CA ALA A 119 13.96 -8.23 18.01
C ALA A 119 12.82 -9.17 18.46
N ASN A 120 11.80 -8.65 19.15
CA ASN A 120 10.63 -9.44 19.59
C ASN A 120 9.29 -9.00 18.95
N ARG A 121 9.06 -7.71 18.69
CA ARG A 121 7.75 -7.20 18.20
C ARG A 121 7.50 -7.38 16.70
N SER A 122 8.58 -7.58 15.93
CA SER A 122 8.47 -7.87 14.49
C SER A 122 7.80 -9.22 14.22
N GLY A 123 8.13 -10.24 15.02
CA GLY A 123 7.52 -11.57 14.93
C GLY A 123 6.04 -11.53 15.27
N GLU A 124 5.67 -10.91 16.40
CA GLU A 124 4.28 -10.84 16.85
C GLU A 124 3.35 -10.15 15.85
N LEU A 125 3.80 -9.04 15.25
CA LEU A 125 3.01 -8.35 14.24
C LEU A 125 2.87 -9.20 12.96
N LEU A 126 3.96 -9.83 12.52
CA LEU A 126 3.91 -10.71 11.35
C LEU A 126 2.97 -11.89 11.59
N ASP A 127 3.02 -12.50 12.76
CA ASP A 127 2.15 -13.60 13.14
C ASP A 127 0.68 -13.15 13.21
N ALA A 128 0.42 -11.98 13.80
CA ALA A 128 -0.91 -11.39 13.79
C ALA A 128 -1.41 -11.09 12.37
N ILE A 129 -0.57 -10.54 11.49
CA ILE A 129 -0.91 -10.35 10.07
C ILE A 129 -1.17 -11.70 9.41
N ARG A 130 -0.36 -12.73 9.64
CA ARG A 130 -0.58 -14.06 9.04
C ARG A 130 -1.83 -14.76 9.56
N GLN A 131 -2.21 -14.52 10.80
CA GLN A 131 -3.48 -15.00 11.35
C GLN A 131 -4.67 -14.33 10.66
N LEU A 132 -4.57 -13.02 10.40
CA LEU A 132 -5.65 -12.21 9.85
C LEU A 132 -5.71 -12.18 8.30
N LEU A 133 -4.56 -12.33 7.66
CA LEU A 133 -4.29 -12.30 6.23
C LEU A 133 -3.30 -13.43 5.86
N PRO A 134 -3.72 -14.71 5.97
CA PRO A 134 -2.89 -15.84 5.59
C PRO A 134 -2.40 -15.75 4.14
N ASN A 135 -1.20 -16.28 3.88
CA ASN A 135 -0.68 -16.37 2.52
C ASN A 135 -1.62 -17.23 1.65
N GLY A 136 -1.95 -16.71 0.46
CA GLY A 136 -2.93 -17.34 -0.43
C GLY A 136 -4.39 -16.96 -0.13
N MET A 137 -4.67 -16.22 0.94
CA MET A 137 -6.00 -15.66 1.19
C MET A 137 -6.41 -14.78 0.00
N ARG A 138 -7.68 -14.91 -0.41
CA ARG A 138 -8.24 -14.09 -1.48
C ARG A 138 -9.09 -12.97 -0.90
N VAL A 139 -8.86 -11.76 -1.39
CA VAL A 139 -9.68 -10.58 -1.10
C VAL A 139 -10.14 -10.03 -2.45
N GLY A 140 -11.41 -10.28 -2.79
CA GLY A 140 -11.88 -10.10 -4.16
C GLY A 140 -11.05 -10.95 -5.14
N ASP A 141 -10.50 -10.30 -6.16
CA ASP A 141 -9.64 -10.93 -7.16
C ASP A 141 -8.14 -10.94 -6.81
N PHE A 142 -7.78 -10.39 -5.65
CA PHE A 142 -6.40 -10.32 -5.20
C PHE A 142 -6.04 -11.50 -4.31
N THR A 143 -4.78 -11.94 -4.43
CA THR A 143 -4.17 -12.95 -3.55
C THR A 143 -3.18 -12.27 -2.62
N ILE A 144 -3.31 -12.52 -1.32
CA ILE A 144 -2.47 -11.93 -0.30
C ILE A 144 -1.22 -12.78 -0.06
N ILE A 145 -0.08 -12.11 0.06
CA ILE A 145 1.21 -12.70 0.40
C ILE A 145 1.91 -11.78 1.39
N SER A 146 2.37 -12.34 2.50
CA SER A 146 3.17 -11.66 3.51
C SER A 146 4.54 -12.31 3.65
N PHE A 147 5.58 -11.48 3.69
CA PHE A 147 6.95 -11.93 3.92
C PHE A 147 7.77 -10.87 4.61
N THR A 148 8.75 -11.31 5.40
CA THR A 148 9.82 -10.45 5.87
C THR A 148 10.87 -10.34 4.77
N TYR A 149 11.54 -9.20 4.73
CA TYR A 149 12.69 -9.02 3.86
C TYR A 149 13.85 -8.42 4.66
N ASP A 150 15.04 -8.86 4.28
CA ASP A 150 16.29 -8.27 4.71
C ASP A 150 17.03 -7.78 3.47
N ALA A 151 16.97 -6.47 3.20
CA ALA A 151 17.69 -5.88 2.08
C ALA A 151 19.14 -5.49 2.44
N MET A 152 19.66 -5.99 3.59
CA MET A 152 21.04 -5.95 4.09
C MET A 152 21.42 -4.78 5.03
N THR A 153 20.72 -4.38 6.08
CA THR A 153 20.20 -5.10 7.27
C THR A 153 18.87 -4.45 7.74
N ARG A 154 18.16 -3.91 6.76
CA ARG A 154 16.93 -3.12 6.88
C ARG A 154 15.72 -4.04 6.97
N GLN A 155 15.64 -4.73 8.09
CA GLN A 155 14.55 -5.64 8.42
C GLN A 155 13.20 -4.92 8.32
N GLY A 156 12.30 -5.52 7.57
CA GLY A 156 10.98 -5.00 7.36
C GLY A 156 10.02 -6.11 6.98
N MET A 157 8.74 -5.79 7.05
CA MET A 157 7.69 -6.69 6.63
C MET A 157 7.01 -6.10 5.40
N ARG A 158 6.62 -6.98 4.49
CA ARG A 158 5.82 -6.63 3.33
C ARG A 158 4.53 -7.43 3.33
N VAL A 159 3.43 -6.74 3.10
CA VAL A 159 2.16 -7.34 2.70
C VAL A 159 1.91 -6.94 1.25
N ARG A 160 1.74 -7.94 0.38
CA ARG A 160 1.50 -7.77 -1.05
C ARG A 160 0.16 -8.39 -1.41
N ALA A 161 -0.60 -7.71 -2.25
CA ALA A 161 -1.82 -8.21 -2.83
C ALA A 161 -1.71 -8.14 -4.35
N ASP A 162 -1.72 -9.29 -5.03
CA ASP A 162 -1.61 -9.38 -6.48
C ASP A 162 -2.93 -9.79 -7.11
N LEU A 163 -3.36 -9.09 -8.16
CA LEU A 163 -4.52 -9.46 -8.94
C LEU A 163 -4.26 -10.80 -9.63
N LYS A 164 -5.24 -11.72 -9.58
CA LYS A 164 -5.12 -13.05 -10.17
C LYS A 164 -4.66 -12.98 -11.64
N GLY A 165 -3.59 -13.72 -11.96
CA GLY A 165 -3.02 -13.78 -13.32
C GLY A 165 -2.03 -12.65 -13.66
N HIS A 166 -1.85 -11.65 -12.80
CA HIS A 166 -0.80 -10.64 -12.94
C HIS A 166 0.42 -11.02 -12.10
N THR A 167 1.34 -11.80 -12.68
CA THR A 167 2.69 -11.94 -12.10
C THR A 167 3.54 -10.79 -12.64
N ILE A 168 3.59 -9.66 -11.93
CA ILE A 168 4.63 -8.65 -12.22
C ILE A 168 5.95 -9.27 -11.75
N ARG A 169 6.76 -9.73 -12.71
CA ARG A 169 8.15 -10.13 -12.48
C ARG A 169 8.90 -8.91 -11.97
N VAL A 170 9.48 -9.04 -10.78
CA VAL A 170 10.39 -8.06 -10.19
C VAL A 170 11.74 -8.17 -10.87
#